data_AF-A0A5J6HY82-F1
#
_entry.id   AF-A0A5J6HY82-F1
#
_cell.length_a   1.000
_cell.length_b   1.000
_cell.length_c   1.000
_cell.angle_alpha   90.00
_cell.angle_beta   90.00
_cell.angle_gamma   90.00
#
_symmetry.space_group_name_H-M   'P 1'
#
loop_
_entity.id
_entity.type
_entity.pdbx_description
1 polymer ?
#
loop_
_entity_poly.entity_id
_entity_poly.type
_entity_poly.pdbx_seq_one_letter_code
_entity_poly.pdbx_strand_id
1 'polypeptide(L)'
;MNTPKDPRPLLYRAAGQFAALVATVEPGQLDIPTPCHEFDSRALIAHVMGNTLAYPHIMQGTYRAAEPGNVAEVPGDDWAAAYADAEERLIVAGWAMDDRALDRMVDLGFATLPVRGARVSWKSPHTHGTCARPSEVRTNSPRS
;
A
#
# COMPACT_ATOMS: atom_id res chain seq x y z
N MET A 1 16.63 -20.91 7.00
CA MET A 1 15.55 -19.91 6.83
C MET A 1 15.85 -19.14 5.56
N ASN A 2 14.89 -19.02 4.64
CA ASN A 2 15.10 -18.38 3.35
C ASN A 2 15.13 -16.86 3.56
N THR A 3 16.29 -16.23 3.42
CA THR A 3 16.42 -14.77 3.53
C THR A 3 15.51 -14.12 2.49
N PRO A 4 14.58 -13.21 2.87
CA PRO A 4 13.78 -12.49 1.89
C PRO A 4 14.69 -11.78 0.88
N LYS A 5 14.42 -11.91 -0.42
CA LYS A 5 15.16 -11.17 -1.47
C LYS A 5 14.97 -9.65 -1.26
N ASP A 6 15.86 -8.85 -1.84
CA ASP A 6 15.71 -7.39 -1.85
C ASP A 6 14.30 -7.01 -2.31
N PRO A 7 13.50 -6.33 -1.46
CA PRO A 7 12.12 -6.01 -1.78
C PRO A 7 11.99 -4.82 -2.74
N ARG A 8 13.02 -3.98 -2.88
CA ARG A 8 12.94 -2.70 -3.60
C ARG A 8 12.47 -2.83 -5.04
N PRO A 9 12.99 -3.75 -5.88
CA PRO A 9 12.53 -3.88 -7.27
C PRO A 9 11.03 -4.20 -7.39
N LEU A 10 10.50 -5.04 -6.49
CA LEU A 10 9.08 -5.37 -6.47
C LEU A 10 8.23 -4.21 -5.94
N LEU A 11 8.70 -3.53 -4.89
CA LEU A 11 8.02 -2.35 -4.34
C LEU A 11 7.92 -1.23 -5.37
N TYR A 12 9.00 -0.93 -6.10
CA TYR A 12 8.99 0.11 -7.12
C TYR A 12 8.04 -0.24 -8.27
N ARG A 13 8.07 -1.49 -8.73
CA ARG A 13 7.13 -1.94 -9.78
C ARG A 13 5.68 -1.83 -9.31
N ALA A 14 5.38 -2.26 -8.10
CA ALA A 14 4.03 -2.20 -7.55
C ALA A 14 3.56 -0.74 -7.38
N ALA A 15 4.43 0.14 -6.89
CA ALA A 15 4.14 1.56 -6.76
C ALA A 15 3.84 2.19 -8.12
N GLY A 16 4.70 1.99 -9.13
CA GLY A 16 4.47 2.53 -10.47
C GLY A 16 3.23 1.96 -11.18
N GLN A 17 2.90 0.68 -10.94
CA GLN A 17 1.64 0.11 -11.42
C GLN A 17 0.43 0.79 -10.78
N PHE A 18 0.48 1.06 -9.48
CA PHE A 18 -0.61 1.76 -8.82
C PHE A 18 -0.69 3.22 -9.24
N ALA A 19 0.43 3.92 -9.43
CA ALA A 19 0.45 5.28 -9.95
C ALA A 19 -0.22 5.37 -11.33
N ALA A 20 0.11 4.43 -12.22
CA ALA A 20 -0.54 4.33 -13.53
C ALA A 20 -2.04 4.07 -13.43
N LEU A 21 -2.51 3.31 -12.44
CA LEU A 21 -3.95 3.09 -12.22
C LEU A 21 -4.64 4.34 -11.66
N VAL A 22 -4.05 5.01 -10.66
CA VAL A 22 -4.61 6.24 -10.06
C VAL A 22 -4.72 7.34 -11.12
N ALA A 23 -3.77 7.43 -12.04
CA ALA A 23 -3.82 8.38 -13.16
C ALA A 23 -4.99 8.17 -14.13
N THR A 24 -5.69 7.02 -14.07
CA THR A 24 -6.90 6.75 -14.87
C THR A 24 -8.20 7.05 -14.12
N VAL A 25 -8.13 7.42 -12.84
CA VAL A 25 -9.30 7.72 -12.02
C VAL A 25 -9.67 9.20 -12.24
N GLU A 26 -10.81 9.41 -12.88
CA GLU A 26 -11.37 10.75 -13.06
C GLU A 26 -11.89 11.28 -11.71
N PRO A 27 -11.88 12.62 -11.47
CA PRO A 27 -12.33 13.18 -10.19
C PRO A 27 -13.75 12.74 -9.78
N GLY A 28 -14.66 12.57 -10.74
CA GLY A 28 -16.03 12.10 -10.49
C GLY A 28 -16.15 10.61 -10.11
N GLN A 29 -15.05 9.86 -10.12
CA GLN A 29 -15.02 8.42 -9.79
C GLN A 29 -14.49 8.14 -8.38
N LEU A 30 -13.94 9.14 -7.70
CA LEU A 30 -13.31 8.99 -6.38
C LEU A 30 -14.28 8.45 -5.32
N ASP A 31 -15.57 8.82 -5.42
CA ASP A 31 -16.60 8.41 -4.47
C ASP A 31 -17.37 7.15 -4.93
N ILE A 32 -16.94 6.51 -6.02
CA ILE A 32 -17.54 5.25 -6.48
C ILE A 32 -17.09 4.12 -5.53
N PRO A 33 -18.03 3.32 -4.99
CA PRO A 33 -17.70 2.21 -4.09
C PRO A 33 -16.89 1.16 -4.84
N THR A 34 -15.88 0.62 -4.17
CA THR A 34 -15.12 -0.54 -4.65
C THR A 34 -15.95 -1.82 -4.48
N PRO A 35 -15.56 -2.95 -5.11
CA PRO A 35 -16.19 -4.25 -4.86
C PRO A 35 -16.16 -4.68 -3.38
N CYS A 36 -15.24 -4.14 -2.56
CA CYS A 36 -15.33 -4.22 -1.11
C CYS A 36 -16.07 -2.95 -0.62
N HIS A 37 -17.40 -3.00 -0.47
CA HIS A 37 -18.29 -1.84 -0.24
C HIS A 37 -17.96 -0.94 0.97
N GLU A 38 -17.06 -1.37 1.85
CA GLU A 38 -16.52 -0.60 2.97
C GLU A 38 -15.59 0.55 2.52
N PHE A 39 -15.16 0.55 1.26
CA PHE A 39 -14.24 1.55 0.71
C PHE A 39 -14.76 2.11 -0.62
N ASP A 40 -14.78 3.43 -0.75
CA ASP A 40 -14.77 4.10 -2.05
C ASP A 40 -13.35 4.15 -2.63
N SER A 41 -13.23 4.58 -3.89
CA SER A 41 -11.95 4.65 -4.59
C SER A 41 -10.97 5.60 -3.88
N ARG A 42 -11.48 6.73 -3.36
CA ARG A 42 -10.74 7.71 -2.57
C ARG A 42 -10.11 7.07 -1.33
N ALA A 43 -10.89 6.36 -0.53
CA ALA A 43 -10.42 5.69 0.67
C ALA A 43 -9.41 4.58 0.35
N LEU A 44 -9.59 3.86 -0.76
CA LEU A 44 -8.63 2.85 -1.21
C LEU A 44 -7.30 3.50 -1.64
N ILE A 45 -7.34 4.59 -2.40
CA ILE A 45 -6.13 5.30 -2.86
C ILE A 45 -5.38 5.89 -1.66
N ALA A 46 -6.10 6.57 -0.75
CA ALA A 46 -5.56 7.08 0.50
C ALA A 46 -4.85 5.97 1.30
N HIS A 47 -5.49 4.79 1.39
CA HIS A 47 -4.93 3.65 2.09
C HIS A 47 -3.59 3.17 1.48
N VAL A 48 -3.56 2.95 0.17
CA VAL A 48 -2.35 2.47 -0.51
C VAL A 48 -1.25 3.53 -0.44
N MET A 49 -1.60 4.81 -0.61
CA MET A 49 -0.64 5.92 -0.49
C MET A 49 -0.03 5.98 0.91
N GLY A 50 -0.84 5.81 1.95
CA GLY A 50 -0.35 5.75 3.33
C GLY A 50 0.69 4.65 3.55
N ASN A 51 0.45 3.47 2.96
CA ASN A 51 1.39 2.36 2.99
C ASN A 51 2.68 2.68 2.21
N THR A 52 2.57 3.33 1.05
CA THR A 52 3.71 3.78 0.24
C THR A 52 4.57 4.78 1.02
N LEU A 53 3.95 5.75 1.68
CA LEU A 53 4.63 6.77 2.50
C LEU A 53 5.28 6.21 3.77
N ALA A 54 4.81 5.07 4.29
CA ALA A 54 5.42 4.42 5.44
C ALA A 54 6.81 3.82 5.13
N TYR A 55 7.08 3.40 3.89
CA TYR A 55 8.34 2.76 3.52
C TYR A 55 9.57 3.66 3.69
N PRO A 56 9.57 4.93 3.26
CA PRO A 56 10.64 5.87 3.60
C PRO A 56 10.99 5.88 5.09
N HIS A 57 9.98 5.91 5.97
CA HIS A 57 10.19 5.87 7.42
C HIS A 57 10.78 4.53 7.90
N ILE A 58 10.35 3.41 7.32
CA ILE A 58 10.91 2.09 7.62
C ILE A 58 12.38 2.03 7.20
N MET A 59 12.68 2.46 5.97
CA MET A 59 14.04 2.48 5.40
C MET A 59 14.99 3.37 6.21
N GLN A 60 14.49 4.49 6.73
CA GLN A 60 15.24 5.40 7.62
C GLN A 60 15.27 4.95 9.09
N GLY A 61 14.46 3.97 9.48
CA GLY A 61 14.35 3.52 10.88
C GLY A 61 13.55 4.47 11.79
N THR A 62 12.80 5.39 11.19
CA THR A 62 11.97 6.39 11.88
C THR A 62 10.50 5.97 11.97
N TYR A 63 10.12 4.80 11.42
CA TYR A 63 8.75 4.29 11.47
C TYR A 63 8.21 4.21 12.89
N ARG A 64 6.93 4.58 13.06
CA ARG A 64 6.17 4.49 14.31
C ARG A 64 4.81 3.87 13.99
N ALA A 65 4.50 2.74 14.62
CA ALA A 65 3.32 1.93 14.29
C ALA A 65 1.97 2.62 14.56
N ALA A 66 1.95 3.65 15.40
CA ALA A 66 0.75 4.45 15.69
C ALA A 66 0.42 5.48 14.59
N GLU A 67 1.29 5.61 13.58
CA GLU A 67 1.15 6.52 12.44
C GLU A 67 0.98 5.76 11.11
N PRO A 68 -0.03 4.89 10.92
CA PRO A 68 -0.39 4.50 9.55
C PRO A 68 -0.73 5.78 8.78
N GLY A 69 -0.25 5.91 7.54
CA GLY A 69 -0.44 7.08 6.70
C GLY A 69 -1.91 7.36 6.37
N ASN A 70 -2.63 7.92 7.33
CA ASN A 70 -3.97 8.46 7.14
C ASN A 70 -3.85 9.72 6.28
N VAL A 71 -3.81 9.51 4.97
CA VAL A 71 -4.00 10.60 4.03
C VAL A 71 -5.49 10.90 4.00
N ALA A 72 -5.92 11.80 4.88
CA ALA A 72 -7.30 12.24 4.95
C ALA A 72 -7.67 13.20 3.82
N GLU A 73 -6.71 14.02 3.37
CA GLU A 73 -6.95 15.10 2.41
C GLU A 73 -5.77 15.23 1.43
N VAL A 74 -6.10 15.49 0.17
CA VAL A 74 -5.16 15.85 -0.90
C VAL A 74 -5.53 17.23 -1.42
N PRO A 75 -4.58 18.19 -1.47
CA PRO A 75 -4.84 19.52 -2.00
C PRO A 75 -5.44 19.47 -3.42
N GLY A 76 -6.56 20.15 -3.63
CA GLY A 76 -7.23 20.22 -4.92
C GLY A 76 -7.82 18.90 -5.43
N ASP A 77 -7.85 17.85 -4.59
CA ASP A 77 -8.30 16.51 -4.95
C ASP A 77 -7.47 15.82 -6.05
N ASP A 78 -6.22 16.25 -6.24
CA ASP A 78 -5.30 15.69 -7.24
C ASP A 78 -4.60 14.44 -6.71
N TRP A 79 -5.36 13.35 -6.61
CA TRP A 79 -4.85 12.06 -6.12
C TRP A 79 -3.78 11.45 -7.02
N ALA A 80 -3.81 11.76 -8.32
CA ALA A 80 -2.81 11.28 -9.27
C ALA A 80 -1.44 11.91 -8.98
N ALA A 81 -1.37 13.24 -8.86
CA ALA A 81 -0.14 13.92 -8.49
C ALA A 81 0.33 13.50 -7.08
N ALA A 82 -0.59 13.42 -6.11
CA ALA A 82 -0.23 13.04 -4.75
C ALA A 82 0.37 11.63 -4.67
N TYR A 83 -0.19 10.67 -5.42
CA TYR A 83 0.36 9.31 -5.43
C TYR A 83 1.70 9.24 -6.19
N ALA A 84 1.86 9.98 -7.29
CA ALA A 84 3.13 10.07 -8.00
C ALA A 84 4.26 10.61 -7.10
N ASP A 85 3.97 11.64 -6.30
CA ASP A 85 4.91 12.16 -5.29
C ASP A 85 5.26 11.11 -4.23
N ALA A 86 4.28 10.31 -3.79
CA ALA A 86 4.51 9.24 -2.83
C ALA A 86 5.39 8.11 -3.42
N GLU A 87 5.16 7.74 -4.68
CA GLU A 87 6.02 6.81 -5.42
C GLU A 87 7.46 7.32 -5.51
N GLU A 88 7.65 8.58 -5.90
CA GLU A 88 8.99 9.17 -6.02
C GLU A 88 9.72 9.13 -4.67
N ARG A 89 9.04 9.51 -3.58
CA ARG A 89 9.62 9.46 -2.22
C ARG A 89 10.06 8.05 -1.83
N LEU A 90 9.26 7.03 -2.15
CA LEU A 90 9.62 5.62 -1.94
C LEU A 90 10.89 5.26 -2.72
N ILE A 91 10.95 5.61 -4.00
CA ILE A 91 12.07 5.30 -4.89
C ILE A 91 13.34 5.99 -4.40
N VAL A 92 13.29 7.29 -4.13
CA VAL A 92 14.42 8.08 -3.61
C VAL A 92 14.93 7.50 -2.29
N ALA A 93 14.04 7.18 -1.35
CA ALA A 93 14.43 6.62 -0.06
C ALA A 93 15.12 5.25 -0.22
N GLY A 94 14.62 4.40 -1.12
CA GLY A 94 15.20 3.08 -1.34
C GLY A 94 16.53 3.10 -2.09
N TRP A 95 16.77 4.09 -2.97
CA TRP A 95 18.07 4.33 -3.61
C TRP A 95 19.11 4.91 -2.66
N ALA A 96 18.68 5.75 -1.71
CA ALA A 96 19.56 6.30 -0.67
C ALA A 96 20.02 5.25 0.35
N MET A 97 19.44 4.05 0.33
CA MET A 97 19.72 2.98 1.28
C MET A 97 20.71 1.96 0.73
N ASP A 98 21.80 1.74 1.47
CA ASP A 98 22.77 0.68 1.16
C ASP A 98 22.16 -0.73 1.33
N ASP A 99 22.58 -1.69 0.50
CA ASP A 99 22.10 -3.07 0.55
C ASP A 99 22.26 -3.72 1.94
N ARG A 100 23.34 -3.40 2.66
CA ARG A 100 23.56 -3.87 4.04
C ARG A 100 22.52 -3.37 5.03
N ALA A 101 21.90 -2.22 4.77
CA ALA A 101 20.87 -1.67 5.63
C ALA A 101 19.53 -2.42 5.49
N LEU A 102 19.37 -3.25 4.45
CA LEU A 102 18.22 -4.17 4.35
C LEU A 102 18.16 -5.19 5.48
N ASP A 103 19.31 -5.53 6.09
CA ASP A 103 19.41 -6.49 7.19
C ASP A 103 19.19 -5.84 8.57
N ARG A 104 19.10 -4.51 8.63
CA ARG A 104 18.83 -3.78 9.87
C ARG A 104 17.44 -4.13 10.39
N MET A 105 17.35 -4.41 11.69
CA MET A 105 16.06 -4.65 12.35
C MET A 105 15.28 -3.34 12.52
N VAL A 106 13.98 -3.39 12.24
CA VAL A 106 13.02 -2.30 12.47
C VAL A 106 11.89 -2.81 13.34
N ASP A 107 11.42 -1.96 14.25
CA ASP A 107 10.22 -2.22 15.04
C ASP A 107 8.99 -1.68 14.29
N LEU A 108 8.07 -2.58 13.95
CA LEU A 108 6.80 -2.27 13.30
C LEU A 108 5.65 -2.17 14.30
N GLY A 109 5.94 -2.20 15.61
CA GLY A 109 4.98 -2.17 16.72
C GLY A 109 4.25 -3.50 16.97
N PHE A 110 4.11 -4.35 15.94
CA PHE A 110 3.57 -5.72 16.07
C PHE A 110 4.64 -6.79 15.88
N ALA A 111 5.79 -6.44 15.31
CA ALA A 111 6.91 -7.33 15.06
C ALA A 111 8.21 -6.53 14.89
N THR A 112 9.32 -7.14 15.27
CA THR A 112 10.66 -6.64 14.96
C THR A 112 11.29 -7.55 13.90
N LEU A 113 11.54 -7.01 12.71
CA LEU A 113 12.02 -7.77 11.54
C LEU A 113 13.08 -6.99 10.77
N PRO A 114 13.93 -7.64 9.96
CA PRO A 114 14.81 -6.92 9.04
C PRO A 114 14.02 -6.05 8.07
N VAL A 115 14.57 -4.92 7.60
CA VAL A 115 13.93 -4.07 6.57
C VAL A 115 13.52 -4.88 5.33
N ARG A 116 14.33 -5.85 4.89
CA ARG A 116 13.98 -6.76 3.77
C ARG A 116 12.71 -7.59 4.00
N GLY A 117 12.36 -7.84 5.26
CA GLY A 117 11.17 -8.57 5.66
C GLY A 117 10.05 -7.66 6.15
N ALA A 118 10.29 -6.35 6.24
CA ALA A 118 9.30 -5.39 6.68
C ALA A 118 8.19 -5.30 5.63
N ARG A 119 7.02 -5.74 6.06
CA ARG A 119 5.77 -5.55 5.33
C ARG A 119 4.91 -4.66 6.19
N VAL A 120 4.42 -3.57 5.62
CA VAL A 120 3.38 -2.78 6.26
C VAL A 120 2.13 -3.67 6.34
N SER A 121 1.85 -4.15 7.54
CA SER A 121 0.66 -4.95 7.82
C SER A 121 -0.43 -4.00 8.29
N TRP A 122 -1.57 -4.13 7.65
CA TRP A 122 -2.79 -3.45 8.04
C TRP A 122 -3.30 -3.99 9.38
N LYS A 123 -3.38 -3.10 10.38
CA LYS A 123 -4.29 -3.24 11.52
C LYS A 123 -5.26 -2.06 11.47
N SER A 124 -6.31 -2.14 10.66
CA SER A 124 -7.48 -1.31 10.95
C SER A 124 -8.32 -1.98 12.03
N PRO A 125 -8.86 -1.21 12.98
CA PRO A 125 -9.93 -1.71 13.85
C PRO A 125 -11.25 -1.99 13.10
N HIS A 126 -11.35 -1.67 11.81
CA HIS A 126 -12.60 -1.70 11.03
C HIS A 126 -12.72 -2.79 9.95
N THR A 127 -11.74 -3.68 9.75
CA THR A 127 -11.76 -4.61 8.61
C THR A 127 -11.67 -6.05 9.08
N HIS A 128 -12.84 -6.64 9.32
CA HIS A 128 -12.97 -8.08 9.48
C HIS A 128 -13.01 -8.77 8.10
N GLY A 129 -11.83 -9.06 7.54
CA GLY A 129 -11.53 -10.39 6.96
C GLY A 129 -12.33 -10.97 5.78
N THR A 130 -12.99 -10.22 4.90
CA THR A 130 -13.83 -10.83 3.83
C THR A 130 -13.28 -10.80 2.40
N CYS A 131 -12.36 -9.90 2.03
CA CYS A 131 -12.00 -9.75 0.60
C CYS A 131 -10.99 -10.79 0.03
N ALA A 132 -10.62 -11.84 0.77
CA ALA A 132 -9.65 -12.87 0.31
C ALA A 132 -10.27 -14.17 -0.24
N ARG A 133 -11.58 -14.22 -0.55
CA ARG A 133 -12.19 -15.39 -1.20
C ARG A 133 -12.56 -15.06 -2.66
N PRO A 134 -12.01 -15.77 -3.66
CA PRO A 134 -12.54 -15.67 -5.01
C PRO A 134 -13.98 -16.21 -5.02
N SER A 135 -14.91 -15.41 -5.54
CA SER A 135 -16.30 -15.81 -5.69
C SER A 135 -16.40 -16.90 -6.76
N GLU A 136 -16.82 -18.11 -6.37
CA GLU A 136 -17.23 -19.13 -7.33
C GLU A 136 -18.49 -18.63 -8.06
N VAL A 137 -18.37 -18.43 -9.36
CA VAL A 137 -19.48 -18.19 -10.27
C VAL A 137 -20.37 -19.44 -10.26
N ARG A 138 -21.50 -19.37 -9.56
CA ARG A 138 -22.56 -20.38 -9.65
C ARG A 138 -23.26 -20.24 -11.00
N THR A 139 -22.81 -21.00 -12.00
CA THR A 139 -23.56 -21.17 -13.25
C THR A 139 -24.82 -21.97 -12.98
N ASN A 140 -25.96 -21.29 -12.89
CA ASN A 140 -27.26 -21.95 -12.82
C ASN A 140 -27.72 -22.30 -14.24
N SER A 141 -27.53 -23.55 -14.66
CA SER A 141 -28.24 -24.10 -15.83
C SER A 141 -29.52 -24.79 -15.36
N PRO A 142 -30.71 -24.43 -15.87
CA PRO A 142 -31.93 -25.18 -15.60
C PRO A 142 -31.90 -26.47 -16.42
N ARG A 143 -32.02 -27.64 -15.76
CA ARG A 143 -32.39 -28.87 -16.46
C ARG A 143 -33.91 -28.96 -16.52
N SER A 144 -34.34 -29.27 -17.74
CA SER A 144 -35.68 -29.63 -18.20
C SER A 144 -36.32 -30.77 -17.40
#